data_AF-A0A820SHN4-F1
#
_entry.id   AF-A0A820SHN4-F1
#
_cell.length_a   1.000
_cell.length_b   1.000
_cell.length_c   1.000
_cell.angle_alpha   90.00
_cell.angle_beta   90.00
_cell.angle_gamma   90.00
#
_symmetry.space_group_name_H-M   'P 1'
#
loop_
_entity.id
_entity.type
_entity.pdbx_description
1 polymer ?
#
loop_
_entity_poly.entity_id
_entity_poly.type
_entity_poly.pdbx_seq_one_letter_code
_entity_poly.pdbx_strand_id
1 'polypeptide(L)'
;EFKRGKSYLRLRPDRVAMQDATAQMAVLQFISSGLPSVLCPTTIHCDHLIEAQTGGEEDLKRAKRLTRLSADTLSKETLFLLSFKFIYE
;
A
#
# COMPACT_ATOMS: atom_id res chain seq x y z
N GLU A 1 9.64 9.28 -33.31
CA GLU A 1 10.65 9.97 -32.48
C GLU A 1 9.99 10.49 -31.22
N PHE A 2 10.62 10.33 -30.05
CA PHE A 2 10.10 10.83 -28.77
C PHE A 2 10.49 12.30 -28.58
N LYS A 3 9.52 13.17 -28.28
CA LYS A 3 9.74 14.60 -28.03
C LYS A 3 9.53 14.91 -26.55
N ARG A 4 10.55 15.48 -25.90
CA ARG A 4 10.48 15.93 -24.50
C ARG A 4 9.30 16.89 -24.31
N GLY A 5 8.54 16.71 -23.24
CA GLY A 5 7.36 17.53 -22.91
C GLY A 5 6.16 17.39 -23.85
N LYS A 6 6.21 16.49 -24.85
CA LYS A 6 5.10 16.29 -25.82
C LYS A 6 4.68 14.83 -25.96
N SER A 7 5.60 13.89 -25.88
CA SER A 7 5.30 12.47 -26.03
C SER A 7 4.92 11.83 -24.70
N TYR A 8 3.82 11.08 -24.67
CA TYR A 8 3.50 10.16 -23.56
C TYR A 8 4.32 8.89 -23.68
N LEU A 9 5.02 8.52 -22.61
CA LEU A 9 5.80 7.29 -22.55
C LEU A 9 4.99 6.21 -21.85
N ARG A 10 4.81 5.07 -22.52
CA ARG A 10 4.20 3.87 -21.93
C ARG A 10 5.27 3.07 -21.21
N LEU A 11 5.58 3.50 -19.99
CA LEU A 11 6.58 2.85 -19.15
C LEU A 11 5.98 1.64 -18.41
N ARG A 12 6.85 0.75 -17.95
CA ARG A 12 6.51 -0.39 -17.09
C ARG A 12 7.32 -0.23 -15.80
N PRO A 13 6.74 0.35 -14.74
CA PRO A 13 7.42 0.46 -13.46
C PRO A 13 7.74 -0.92 -12.88
N ASP A 14 8.91 -1.06 -12.25
CA ASP A 14 9.36 -2.33 -11.67
C ASP A 14 8.74 -2.61 -10.29
N ARG A 15 8.32 -1.57 -9.57
CA ARG A 15 7.67 -1.67 -8.26
C ARG A 15 6.75 -0.47 -7.98
N VAL A 16 5.85 -0.64 -7.01
CA VAL A 16 4.98 0.42 -6.50
C VAL A 16 5.15 0.55 -4.99
N ALA A 17 5.20 1.77 -4.48
CA ALA A 17 5.19 2.05 -3.04
C ALA A 17 4.10 3.08 -2.75
N MET A 18 3.32 2.83 -1.71
CA MET A 18 2.21 3.69 -1.27
C MET A 18 2.32 4.00 0.22
N GLN A 19 1.71 5.09 0.63
CA GLN A 19 1.59 5.54 2.02
C GLN A 19 0.16 5.29 2.49
N ASP A 20 -0.06 4.93 3.75
CA ASP A 20 -1.37 4.64 4.34
C ASP A 20 -2.48 5.66 4.02
N ALA A 21 -2.17 6.96 4.02
CA ALA A 21 -3.12 8.01 3.66
C ALA A 21 -3.64 7.92 2.21
N THR A 22 -2.83 7.42 1.28
CA THR A 22 -3.18 7.30 -0.16
C THR A 22 -3.52 5.87 -0.57
N ALA A 23 -2.96 4.89 0.13
CA ALA A 23 -3.08 3.48 -0.16
C ALA A 23 -4.52 2.97 0.03
N GLN A 24 -5.29 3.54 0.96
CA GLN A 24 -6.67 3.13 1.22
C GLN A 24 -7.54 3.23 -0.04
N MET A 25 -7.52 4.38 -0.71
CA MET A 25 -8.30 4.57 -1.94
C MET A 25 -7.74 3.77 -3.11
N ALA A 26 -6.41 3.67 -3.21
CA ALA A 26 -5.77 2.87 -4.25
C ALA A 26 -6.15 1.38 -4.16
N VAL A 27 -6.18 0.82 -2.95
CA VAL A 27 -6.61 -0.56 -2.70
C VAL A 27 -8.10 -0.74 -3.00
N LEU A 28 -8.97 0.21 -2.61
CA LEU A 28 -10.40 0.14 -2.94
C LEU A 28 -10.64 0.14 -4.46
N GLN A 29 -9.92 0.98 -5.20
CA GLN A 29 -9.99 1.00 -6.66
C GLN A 29 -9.43 -0.29 -7.26
N PHE A 30 -8.37 -0.84 -6.67
CA PHE A 30 -7.81 -2.13 -7.09
C PHE A 30 -8.82 -3.27 -6.89
N ILE A 31 -9.48 -3.35 -5.73
CA ILE A 31 -10.57 -4.31 -5.47
C ILE A 31 -11.71 -4.13 -6.47
N SER A 32 -12.12 -2.89 -6.74
CA SER A 32 -13.18 -2.58 -7.71
C SER A 32 -12.79 -2.94 -9.15
N SER A 33 -11.50 -3.08 -9.46
CA SER A 33 -11.04 -3.51 -10.79
C SER A 33 -11.27 -5.01 -11.04
N GLY A 34 -11.53 -5.80 -9.98
CA GLY A 34 -11.73 -7.25 -10.07
C GLY A 34 -10.47 -8.04 -10.40
N LEU A 35 -9.29 -7.42 -10.32
CA LEU A 35 -8.02 -8.11 -10.51
C LEU A 35 -7.70 -8.99 -9.30
N PRO A 36 -7.25 -10.24 -9.51
CA PRO A 36 -6.98 -11.17 -8.41
C PRO A 36 -5.70 -10.80 -7.64
N SER A 37 -4.70 -10.19 -8.27
CA SER A 37 -3.41 -9.86 -7.64
C SER A 37 -2.67 -8.74 -8.37
N VAL A 38 -1.72 -8.10 -7.69
CA VAL A 38 -0.89 -7.05 -8.29
C VAL A 38 0.12 -7.63 -9.28
N LEU A 39 0.46 -6.84 -10.30
CA LEU A 39 1.40 -7.24 -11.35
C LEU A 39 2.88 -7.08 -10.93
N CYS A 40 3.18 -6.16 -10.01
CA CYS A 40 4.55 -5.85 -9.60
C CYS A 40 4.66 -5.74 -8.07
N PRO A 41 5.84 -5.98 -7.49
CA PRO A 41 6.06 -5.85 -6.04
C PRO A 41 5.54 -4.51 -5.52
N THR A 42 4.59 -4.58 -4.59
CA THR A 42 3.90 -3.40 -4.04
C THR A 42 4.05 -3.37 -2.54
N THR A 43 4.45 -2.22 -1.98
CA THR A 43 4.60 -2.01 -0.53
C THR A 43 3.73 -0.86 -0.04
N ILE A 44 3.19 -1.00 1.17
CA ILE A 44 2.38 0.04 1.83
C ILE A 44 3.04 0.38 3.16
N HIS A 45 3.32 1.66 3.38
CA HIS A 45 3.94 2.17 4.60
C HIS A 45 2.87 2.83 5.48
N CYS A 46 2.77 2.41 6.75
CA CYS A 46 1.79 2.90 7.71
C CYS A 46 2.44 3.85 8.71
N ASP A 47 2.64 5.09 8.28
CA ASP A 47 3.40 6.13 8.98
C ASP A 47 2.64 7.45 9.12
N HIS A 48 1.59 7.73 8.33
CA HIS A 48 0.92 9.04 8.37
C HIS A 48 -0.24 9.08 9.37
N LEU A 49 -0.78 7.94 9.79
CA LEU A 49 -1.94 7.88 10.70
C LEU A 49 -1.57 7.71 12.19
N ILE A 50 -0.31 7.95 12.55
CA ILE A 50 0.14 7.94 13.95
C ILE A 50 0.19 9.39 14.44
N GLU A 51 -0.72 9.72 15.35
CA GLU A 51 -0.77 11.04 15.98
C GLU A 51 0.12 11.08 17.22
N ALA A 52 1.01 12.07 17.32
CA ALA A 52 1.84 12.27 18.51
C ALA A 52 1.06 12.99 19.61
N GLN A 53 0.86 12.36 20.77
CA GLN A 53 0.15 12.94 21.91
C GLN A 53 0.87 12.71 23.24
N THR A 54 1.13 11.47 23.63
CA THR A 54 1.70 11.15 24.96
C THR A 54 3.10 10.55 24.91
N GLY A 55 3.52 9.99 23.77
CA GLY A 55 4.82 9.36 23.59
C GLY A 55 4.77 8.15 22.66
N GLY A 56 5.91 7.82 22.04
CA GLY A 56 5.96 6.90 20.88
C GLY A 56 5.29 5.54 21.08
N GLU A 57 5.49 4.86 22.21
CA GLU A 57 4.87 3.55 22.43
C GLU A 57 3.35 3.62 22.65
N GLU A 58 2.89 4.62 23.41
CA GLU A 58 1.47 4.80 23.71
C GLU A 58 0.71 5.26 22.47
N ASP A 59 1.27 6.21 21.74
CA ASP A 59 0.73 6.74 20.50
C ASP A 59 0.65 5.65 19.42
N LEU A 60 1.67 4.77 19.32
CA LEU A 60 1.63 3.63 18.40
C LEU A 60 0.54 2.61 18.78
N LYS A 61 0.40 2.28 20.08
CA LYS A 61 -0.65 1.37 20.57
C LYS A 61 -2.04 1.95 20.31
N ARG A 62 -2.20 3.26 20.48
CA ARG A 62 -3.43 3.99 20.18
C ARG A 62 -3.72 4.00 18.69
N ALA A 63 -2.74 4.35 17.84
CA ALA A 63 -2.89 4.38 16.40
C ALA A 63 -3.36 3.01 15.87
N LYS A 64 -2.72 1.91 16.28
CA LYS A 64 -3.14 0.54 15.93
C LYS A 64 -4.60 0.21 16.32
N ARG A 65 -5.13 0.85 17.36
CA ARG A 65 -6.51 0.67 17.80
C ARG A 65 -7.48 1.52 16.98
N LEU A 66 -7.14 2.78 16.73
CA LEU A 66 -7.95 3.73 15.98
C LEU A 66 -8.04 3.37 14.49
N THR A 67 -6.91 3.00 13.90
CA THR A 67 -6.81 2.69 12.47
C THR A 67 -6.96 1.20 12.19
N ARG A 68 -7.44 0.41 13.16
CA ARG A 68 -7.54 -1.06 13.05
C ARG A 68 -8.22 -1.48 11.76
N LEU A 69 -9.37 -0.90 11.42
CA LEU A 69 -10.10 -1.27 10.20
C LEU A 69 -9.27 -1.01 8.94
N SER A 70 -8.65 0.16 8.84
CA SER A 70 -7.78 0.51 7.72
C SER A 70 -6.56 -0.41 7.66
N ALA A 71 -5.91 -0.68 8.78
CA ALA A 71 -4.77 -1.60 8.88
C ALA A 71 -5.17 -3.04 8.56
N ASP A 72 -6.38 -3.48 8.91
CA ASP A 72 -6.91 -4.81 8.60
C ASP A 72 -7.22 -4.94 7.10
N THR A 73 -7.80 -3.92 6.47
CA THR A 73 -8.01 -3.89 5.01
C THR A 73 -6.67 -3.92 4.28
N LEU A 74 -5.72 -3.08 4.68
CA LEU A 74 -4.40 -3.04 4.06
C LEU A 74 -3.64 -4.36 4.30
N SER A 75 -3.70 -4.92 5.51
CA SER A 75 -2.97 -6.15 5.84
C SER A 75 -3.55 -7.38 5.18
N LYS A 76 -4.88 -7.54 5.07
CA LYS A 76 -5.49 -8.69 4.39
C LYS A 76 -5.15 -8.73 2.90
N GLU A 77 -5.18 -7.58 2.24
CA GLU A 77 -4.83 -7.48 0.82
C GLU A 77 -3.31 -7.55 0.61
N THR A 78 -2.51 -6.99 1.51
CA THR A 78 -1.04 -7.16 1.48
C THR A 78 -0.62 -8.60 1.86
N LEU A 79 -1.39 -9.32 2.67
CA LEU A 79 -1.21 -10.76 2.96
C LEU A 79 -1.59 -11.64 1.76
N PHE A 80 -2.53 -11.20 0.93
CA PHE A 80 -2.75 -11.82 -0.39
C PHE A 80 -1.52 -11.63 -1.30
N LEU A 81 -0.77 -10.54 -1.12
CA LEU A 81 0.51 -10.28 -1.81
C LEU A 81 1.73 -10.97 -1.18
N LEU A 82 1.64 -11.39 0.09
CA LEU A 82 2.69 -12.11 0.82
C LEU A 82 2.50 -13.63 0.83
N SER A 83 1.37 -14.14 0.33
CA SER A 83 1.11 -15.59 0.26
C SER A 83 1.88 -16.33 -0.85
N PHE A 84 2.84 -15.67 -1.52
CA PHE A 84 3.85 -16.31 -2.38
C PHE A 84 5.29 -16.00 -1.92
N LYS A 85 5.51 -15.94 -0.60
CA LYS A 85 6.85 -16.02 -0.01
C LYS A 85 6.93 -17.15 1.03
N PHE A 86 6.47 -18.32 0.63
CA PHE A 86 6.80 -19.61 1.26
C PHE A 86 6.71 -20.78 0.26
N ILE A 87 7.11 -20.54 -0.99
CA ILE A 87 7.51 -21.58 -1.95
C ILE A 87 8.65 -20.94 -2.76
N TYR A 88 9.86 -21.46 -2.56
CA TYR A 88 11.18 -20.93 -2.94
C TYR A 88 11.81 -19.93 -1.95
N GLU A 89 12.73 -20.52 -1.17
CA GLU A 89 13.55 -20.03 -0.04
C GLU A 89 12.86 -19.90 1.33
#